data_AF-T0YFS6-F1
#
_entry.id   AF-T0YFS6-F1
#
_cell.length_a   1.000
_cell.length_b   1.000
_cell.length_c   1.000
_cell.angle_alpha   90.00
_cell.angle_beta   90.00
_cell.angle_gamma   90.00
#
_symmetry.space_group_name_H-M   'P 1'
#
loop_
_entity.id
_entity.type
_entity.pdbx_description
1 polymer ?
#
loop_
_entity_poly.entity_id
_entity_poly.type
_entity_poly.pdbx_seq_one_letter_code
_entity_poly.pdbx_strand_id
1 'polypeptide(L)'
;MKERKENHGEPHKRGAPEGHDGDTRTPPKPTNYKDLKPSEHCAGKGVEILDSYRKVIEDVEIRPIATEFTIYRYRCLGCGRIFETKDANLPRSGVFGPTYSGFMTSLHYLGGMPFNKLSLISGTGLGIEITTKGMQDVIYRSAEIFEQDFRGIEDAVKHSKYTRSDETSYPFNREKWWAWNISNGIENVVTIRPSRGANVIESYIGEDYDGVLQCDFFKSYQG
;
A
#
# COMPACT_ATOMS: atom_id res chain seq x y z
N MET A 1 -43.90 -45.33 -21.68
CA MET A 1 -43.13 -44.13 -21.29
C MET A 1 -43.36 -43.90 -19.80
N LYS A 2 -42.34 -44.07 -18.95
CA LYS A 2 -42.43 -43.77 -17.51
C LYS A 2 -41.93 -42.35 -17.29
N GLU A 3 -42.80 -41.48 -16.80
CA GLU A 3 -42.48 -40.10 -16.43
C GLU A 3 -41.49 -40.10 -15.25
N ARG A 4 -40.38 -39.37 -15.41
CA ARG A 4 -39.45 -39.05 -14.32
C ARG A 4 -40.07 -37.92 -13.49
N LYS A 5 -40.40 -38.22 -12.23
CA LYS A 5 -40.67 -37.18 -11.23
C LYS A 5 -39.36 -36.52 -10.84
N GLU A 6 -39.20 -35.25 -11.14
CA GLU A 6 -38.10 -34.42 -10.64
C GLU A 6 -38.40 -34.03 -9.19
N ASN A 7 -37.63 -34.58 -8.25
CA ASN A 7 -37.63 -34.15 -6.86
C ASN A 7 -36.92 -32.79 -6.76
N HIS A 8 -37.69 -31.71 -6.65
CA HIS A 8 -37.17 -30.42 -6.21
C HIS A 8 -37.00 -30.47 -4.68
N GLY A 9 -35.80 -30.84 -4.22
CA GLY A 9 -35.42 -30.71 -2.81
C GLY A 9 -35.38 -29.24 -2.40
N GLU A 10 -35.79 -28.95 -1.16
CA GLU A 10 -35.77 -27.59 -0.60
C GLU A 10 -34.35 -26.97 -0.70
N PRO A 11 -34.23 -25.68 -1.04
CA PRO A 11 -32.93 -25.04 -1.11
C PRO A 11 -32.26 -25.02 0.27
N HIS A 12 -31.07 -25.60 0.37
CA HIS A 12 -30.24 -25.53 1.58
C HIS A 12 -30.06 -24.07 2.01
N LYS A 13 -30.25 -23.80 3.31
CA LYS A 13 -29.94 -22.50 3.91
C LYS A 13 -28.48 -22.15 3.62
N ARG A 14 -28.25 -21.02 2.95
CA ARG A 14 -26.91 -20.46 2.73
C ARG A 14 -26.37 -19.99 4.09
N GLY A 15 -25.38 -20.70 4.63
CA GLY A 15 -24.72 -20.38 5.89
C GLY A 15 -23.60 -21.36 6.16
N ALA A 16 -22.71 -21.02 7.09
CA ALA A 16 -21.70 -21.96 7.57
C ALA A 16 -22.40 -23.21 8.14
N PRO A 17 -21.87 -24.42 7.88
CA PRO A 17 -22.43 -25.66 8.43
C PRO A 17 -22.61 -25.58 9.95
N GLU A 18 -23.61 -26.30 10.46
CA GLU A 18 -23.83 -26.44 11.90
C GLU A 18 -22.55 -26.98 12.57
N GLY A 19 -22.02 -26.24 13.56
CA GLY A 19 -20.75 -26.57 14.24
C GLY A 19 -19.51 -25.81 13.74
N HIS A 20 -19.63 -24.90 12.78
CA HIS A 20 -18.53 -23.97 12.47
C HIS A 20 -18.36 -22.93 13.57
N ASP A 21 -17.15 -22.82 14.12
CA ASP A 21 -16.81 -21.74 15.04
C ASP A 21 -16.98 -20.39 14.34
N GLY A 22 -17.78 -19.51 14.95
CA GLY A 22 -17.96 -18.17 14.45
C GLY A 22 -16.70 -17.35 14.68
N ASP A 23 -16.11 -16.83 13.60
CA ASP A 23 -14.98 -15.89 13.67
C ASP A 23 -15.46 -14.47 13.97
N THR A 24 -16.16 -14.31 15.10
CA THR A 24 -16.67 -13.01 15.52
C THR A 24 -15.52 -12.16 16.04
N ARG A 25 -15.28 -11.03 15.39
CA ARG A 25 -14.25 -10.06 15.80
C ARG A 25 -14.45 -9.68 17.27
N THR A 26 -13.39 -9.83 18.06
CA THR A 26 -13.37 -9.38 19.46
C THR A 26 -13.35 -7.85 19.49
N PRO A 27 -14.28 -7.18 20.21
CA PRO A 27 -14.23 -5.73 20.36
C PRO A 27 -12.94 -5.28 21.05
N PRO A 28 -12.33 -4.16 20.66
CA PRO A 28 -11.10 -3.69 21.28
C PRO A 28 -11.35 -3.16 22.70
N LYS A 29 -10.26 -2.97 23.44
CA LYS A 29 -10.29 -2.26 24.72
C LYS A 29 -10.58 -0.77 24.46
N PRO A 30 -11.58 -0.15 25.13
CA PRO A 30 -11.87 1.27 24.95
C PRO A 30 -10.70 2.14 25.39
N THR A 31 -10.38 3.14 24.57
CA THR A 31 -9.37 4.18 24.87
C THR A 31 -9.99 5.44 25.46
N ASN A 32 -11.27 5.69 25.20
CA ASN A 32 -12.04 6.81 25.72
C ASN A 32 -13.33 6.31 26.37
N TYR A 33 -13.74 6.95 27.47
CA TYR A 33 -14.91 6.58 28.25
C TYR A 33 -15.87 7.77 28.33
N LYS A 34 -17.13 7.55 27.95
CA LYS A 34 -18.21 8.52 28.09
C LYS A 34 -19.36 7.87 28.83
N ASP A 35 -19.66 8.39 30.02
CA ASP A 35 -20.86 8.02 30.78
C ASP A 35 -22.00 8.94 30.35
N LEU A 36 -22.92 8.42 29.55
CA LEU A 36 -24.04 9.17 29.00
C LEU A 36 -25.22 9.07 29.96
N LYS A 37 -25.50 10.17 30.66
CA LYS A 37 -26.70 10.32 31.49
C LYS A 37 -27.81 11.00 30.68
N PRO A 38 -29.08 10.84 31.07
CA PRO A 38 -30.20 11.44 30.36
C PRO A 38 -30.01 12.95 30.23
N SER A 39 -29.95 13.46 29.00
CA SER A 39 -29.76 14.89 28.75
C SER A 39 -31.09 15.63 28.76
N GLU A 40 -32.07 15.25 27.93
CA GLU A 40 -33.34 15.97 27.84
C GLU A 40 -34.51 15.06 27.42
N HIS A 41 -35.19 14.53 28.43
CA HIS A 41 -36.64 14.28 28.44
C HIS A 41 -36.97 13.94 29.90
N CYS A 42 -37.94 14.63 30.51
CA CYS A 42 -38.36 14.39 31.90
C CYS A 42 -37.34 14.68 33.02
N ALA A 43 -36.22 15.38 32.74
CA ALA A 43 -35.25 15.79 33.77
C ALA A 43 -35.86 16.64 34.91
N GLY A 44 -37.04 17.25 34.69
CA GLY A 44 -37.83 17.94 35.71
C GLY A 44 -38.93 17.11 36.39
N LYS A 45 -39.17 15.87 35.96
CA LYS A 45 -40.19 14.97 36.51
C LYS A 45 -39.61 13.82 37.36
N GLY A 46 -38.29 13.79 37.53
CA GLY A 46 -37.56 12.67 38.13
C GLY A 46 -37.46 11.52 37.12
N VAL A 47 -36.24 11.03 36.90
CA VAL A 47 -35.98 9.85 36.07
C VAL A 47 -35.33 8.76 36.92
N GLU A 48 -35.73 7.52 36.72
CA GLU A 48 -35.15 6.34 37.36
C GLU A 48 -34.26 5.59 36.36
N ILE A 49 -33.11 5.11 36.83
CA ILE A 49 -32.23 4.25 36.03
C ILE A 49 -32.69 2.81 36.25
N LEU A 50 -33.18 2.16 35.19
CA LEU A 50 -33.62 0.77 35.25
C LEU A 50 -32.45 -0.22 35.08
N ASP A 51 -31.61 0.02 34.08
CA ASP A 51 -30.40 -0.77 33.80
C ASP A 51 -29.30 0.09 33.14
N SER A 52 -28.16 -0.54 32.89
CA SER A 52 -27.11 0.04 32.04
C SER A 52 -26.37 -1.07 31.29
N TYR A 53 -25.89 -0.76 30.09
CA TYR A 53 -25.00 -1.63 29.32
C TYR A 53 -23.88 -0.82 28.69
N ARG A 54 -22.76 -1.48 28.40
CA ARG A 54 -21.62 -0.85 27.74
C ARG A 54 -21.60 -1.21 26.26
N LYS A 55 -21.40 -0.21 25.42
CA LYS A 55 -21.17 -0.37 23.98
C LYS A 55 -19.83 0.25 23.62
N VAL A 56 -18.97 -0.52 22.97
CA VAL A 56 -17.70 -0.03 22.41
C VAL A 56 -17.96 0.36 20.95
N ILE A 57 -17.63 1.61 20.62
CA ILE A 57 -17.66 2.11 19.24
C ILE A 57 -16.22 2.42 18.85
N GLU A 58 -15.80 1.88 17.72
CA GLU A 58 -14.55 2.25 17.07
C GLU A 58 -14.83 3.28 15.99
N ASP A 59 -14.06 4.36 16.00
CA ASP A 59 -14.17 5.43 15.02
C ASP A 59 -12.78 6.08 14.80
N VAL A 60 -12.65 6.92 13.79
CA VAL A 60 -11.40 7.59 13.40
C VAL A 60 -11.59 9.10 13.31
N GLU A 61 -10.66 9.86 13.89
CA GLU A 61 -10.60 11.31 13.71
C GLU A 61 -9.82 11.65 12.43
N ILE A 62 -10.51 12.19 11.43
CA ILE A 62 -9.90 12.61 10.16
C ILE A 62 -9.91 14.13 10.10
N ARG A 63 -8.72 14.74 10.21
CA ARG A 63 -8.52 16.18 10.02
C ARG A 63 -7.15 16.49 9.43
N PRO A 64 -7.02 17.50 8.56
CA PRO A 64 -5.72 17.94 8.08
C PRO A 64 -4.93 18.59 9.21
N ILE A 65 -3.63 18.34 9.24
CA ILE A 65 -2.68 18.97 10.18
C ILE A 65 -1.60 19.66 9.36
N ALA A 66 -1.48 20.98 9.52
CA ALA A 66 -0.41 21.78 8.94
C ALA A 66 0.54 22.22 10.07
N THR A 67 1.83 21.98 9.90
CA THR A 67 2.88 22.37 10.85
C THR A 67 3.86 23.30 10.15
N GLU A 68 4.08 24.49 10.72
CA GLU A 68 5.13 25.40 10.28
C GLU A 68 6.44 25.06 10.99
N PHE A 69 7.52 24.91 10.23
CA PHE A 69 8.85 24.65 10.76
C PHE A 69 9.73 25.89 10.59
N THR A 70 10.32 26.38 11.69
CA THR A 70 11.43 27.35 11.60
C THR A 70 12.75 26.60 11.44
N ILE A 71 13.32 26.66 10.24
CA ILE A 71 14.59 26.00 9.92
C ILE A 71 15.74 26.99 10.14
N TYR A 72 16.63 26.67 11.08
CA TYR A 72 17.84 27.44 11.32
C TYR A 72 19.02 26.82 10.57
N ARG A 73 19.83 27.67 9.96
CA ARG A 73 21.08 27.29 9.30
C ARG A 73 22.25 27.75 10.14
N TYR A 74 23.14 26.82 10.45
CA TYR A 74 24.29 27.02 11.31
C TYR A 74 25.59 26.91 10.51
N ARG A 75 26.60 27.63 10.98
CA ARG A 75 28.00 27.43 10.59
C ARG A 75 28.79 27.02 11.83
N CYS A 76 29.44 25.86 11.79
CA CYS A 76 30.38 25.49 12.83
C CYS A 76 31.61 26.43 12.78
N LEU A 77 31.90 27.13 13.86
CA LEU A 77 33.06 28.03 13.91
C LEU A 77 34.40 27.29 13.96
N GLY A 78 34.41 26.00 14.35
CA GLY A 78 35.62 25.17 14.38
C GLY A 78 36.01 24.60 13.02
N CYS A 79 35.08 23.96 12.31
CA CYS A 79 35.37 23.29 11.04
C CYS A 79 34.80 24.00 9.80
N GLY A 80 34.09 25.12 9.97
CA GLY A 80 33.46 25.88 8.89
C GLY A 80 32.25 25.22 8.24
N ARG A 81 31.90 23.97 8.61
CA ARG A 81 30.79 23.21 8.02
C ARG A 81 29.46 23.91 8.26
N ILE A 82 28.64 23.94 7.22
CA ILE A 82 27.28 24.49 7.26
C ILE A 82 26.28 23.33 7.36
N PHE A 83 25.31 23.45 8.25
CA PHE A 83 24.24 22.46 8.43
C PHE A 83 22.94 23.14 8.89
N GLU A 84 21.82 22.44 8.76
CA GLU A 84 20.49 22.96 9.11
C GLU A 84 19.86 22.15 10.25
N THR A 85 18.89 22.75 10.95
CA THR A 85 18.02 22.04 11.89
C THR A 85 17.36 20.86 11.17
N LYS A 86 17.29 19.71 11.85
CA LYS A 86 16.63 18.50 11.35
C LYS A 86 15.45 18.15 12.26
N ASP A 87 14.38 17.65 11.66
CA ASP A 87 13.25 17.04 12.36
C ASP A 87 12.81 15.80 11.57
N ALA A 88 12.33 14.76 12.26
CA ALA A 88 11.88 13.53 11.62
C ALA A 88 10.63 13.73 10.74
N ASN A 89 9.80 14.74 11.05
CA ASN A 89 8.59 15.09 10.33
C ASN A 89 8.81 16.15 9.27
N LEU A 90 10.01 16.73 9.18
CA LEU A 90 10.38 17.68 8.14
C LEU A 90 10.83 16.92 6.89
N PRO A 91 10.03 16.92 5.80
CA PRO A 91 10.42 16.21 4.58
C PRO A 91 11.69 16.84 3.96
N ARG A 92 12.54 16.00 3.36
CA ARG A 92 13.74 16.47 2.63
C ARG A 92 13.38 17.32 1.42
N SER A 93 12.23 17.05 0.80
CA SER A 93 11.70 17.78 -0.35
C SER A 93 10.17 17.77 -0.33
N GLY A 94 9.56 18.82 -0.88
CA GLY A 94 8.11 18.96 -0.92
C GLY A 94 7.47 19.52 0.35
N VAL A 95 6.14 19.56 0.35
CA VAL A 95 5.33 20.23 1.39
C VAL A 95 4.42 19.26 2.16
N PHE A 96 4.47 17.97 1.83
CA PHE A 96 3.62 16.95 2.43
C PHE A 96 4.42 16.12 3.44
N GLY A 97 3.87 15.97 4.65
CA GLY A 97 4.51 15.23 5.73
C GLY A 97 4.52 13.70 5.49
N PRO A 98 5.38 12.97 6.24
CA PRO A 98 5.62 11.54 6.01
C PRO A 98 4.35 10.67 6.17
N THR A 99 3.48 10.98 7.15
CA THR A 99 2.23 10.23 7.36
C THR A 99 1.30 10.29 6.15
N TYR A 100 1.11 11.48 5.59
CA TYR A 100 0.26 11.67 4.41
C TYR A 100 0.86 10.97 3.19
N SER A 101 2.16 11.17 2.94
CA SER A 101 2.86 10.56 1.81
C SER A 101 2.84 9.02 1.89
N GLY A 102 3.08 8.46 3.08
CA GLY A 102 3.03 7.02 3.33
C GLY A 102 1.62 6.43 3.15
N PHE A 103 0.60 7.12 3.66
CA PHE A 103 -0.80 6.71 3.49
C PHE A 103 -1.21 6.69 2.00
N MET A 104 -0.93 7.76 1.26
CA MET A 104 -1.24 7.83 -0.19
C MET A 104 -0.48 6.80 -1.01
N THR A 105 0.81 6.60 -0.69
CA THR A 105 1.65 5.57 -1.34
C THR A 105 1.10 4.17 -1.07
N SER A 106 0.64 3.89 0.14
CA SER A 106 0.02 2.62 0.50
C SER A 106 -1.29 2.38 -0.26
N LEU A 107 -2.16 3.39 -0.36
CA LEU A 107 -3.39 3.29 -1.15
C LEU A 107 -3.12 3.07 -2.64
N HIS A 108 -2.05 3.66 -3.18
CA HIS A 108 -1.66 3.44 -4.57
C HIS A 108 -1.19 2.00 -4.81
N TYR A 109 -0.18 1.54 -4.06
CA TYR A 109 0.49 0.27 -4.35
C TYR A 109 -0.19 -0.93 -3.71
N LEU A 110 -0.69 -0.84 -2.47
CA LEU A 110 -1.43 -1.92 -1.81
C LEU A 110 -2.92 -1.89 -2.20
N GLY A 111 -3.49 -0.69 -2.32
CA GLY A 111 -4.91 -0.50 -2.65
C GLY A 111 -5.21 -0.45 -4.15
N GLY A 112 -4.21 -0.38 -5.02
CA GLY A 112 -4.38 -0.32 -6.47
C GLY A 112 -5.07 0.95 -6.97
N MET A 113 -5.07 2.04 -6.17
CA MET A 113 -5.84 3.24 -6.50
C MET A 113 -5.11 4.14 -7.50
N PRO A 114 -5.77 4.59 -8.59
CA PRO A 114 -5.16 5.53 -9.53
C PRO A 114 -5.04 6.94 -8.93
N PHE A 115 -4.05 7.71 -9.39
CA PHE A 115 -3.69 9.04 -8.86
C PHE A 115 -4.86 10.03 -8.77
N ASN A 116 -5.80 9.99 -9.73
CA ASN A 116 -6.97 10.88 -9.74
C ASN A 116 -7.95 10.55 -8.60
N LYS A 117 -8.12 9.26 -8.26
CA LYS A 117 -8.95 8.83 -7.14
C LYS A 117 -8.28 9.16 -5.80
N LEU A 118 -6.97 9.02 -5.71
CA LEU A 118 -6.21 9.47 -4.55
C LEU A 118 -6.35 10.97 -4.32
N SER A 119 -6.26 11.77 -5.37
CA SER A 119 -6.46 13.23 -5.29
C SER A 119 -7.88 13.59 -4.83
N LEU A 120 -8.89 12.87 -5.32
CA LEU A 120 -10.27 13.02 -4.86
C LEU A 120 -10.41 12.68 -3.37
N ILE A 121 -9.90 11.53 -2.93
CA ILE A 121 -9.93 11.09 -1.53
C ILE A 121 -9.18 12.07 -0.62
N SER A 122 -8.06 12.61 -1.09
CA SER A 122 -7.31 13.63 -0.36
C SER A 122 -8.17 14.86 -0.09
N GLY A 123 -8.84 15.39 -1.11
CA GLY A 123 -9.69 16.57 -0.97
C GLY A 123 -10.95 16.31 -0.15
N THR A 124 -11.73 15.29 -0.53
CA THR A 124 -13.05 15.04 0.07
C THR A 124 -12.99 14.30 1.40
N GLY A 125 -12.00 13.43 1.58
CA GLY A 125 -11.83 12.61 2.79
C GLY A 125 -10.93 13.26 3.82
N LEU A 126 -9.76 13.79 3.39
CA LEU A 126 -8.75 14.32 4.30
C LEU A 126 -8.75 15.84 4.43
N GLY A 127 -9.48 16.55 3.58
CA GLY A 127 -9.48 18.02 3.53
C GLY A 127 -8.19 18.62 2.98
N ILE A 128 -7.41 17.86 2.20
CA ILE A 128 -6.16 18.31 1.58
C ILE A 128 -6.36 18.34 0.07
N GLU A 129 -6.54 19.54 -0.50
CA GLU A 129 -6.67 19.69 -1.95
C GLU A 129 -5.33 19.51 -2.65
N ILE A 130 -5.33 18.65 -3.68
CA ILE A 130 -4.14 18.35 -4.46
C ILE A 130 -4.55 17.95 -5.87
N THR A 131 -3.74 18.30 -6.85
CA THR A 131 -3.95 17.88 -8.24
C THR A 131 -3.46 16.44 -8.44
N THR A 132 -3.96 15.76 -9.48
CA THR A 132 -3.47 14.43 -9.89
C THR A 132 -1.96 14.40 -10.09
N LYS A 133 -1.39 15.46 -10.68
CA LYS A 133 0.06 15.59 -10.87
C LYS A 133 0.78 15.76 -9.54
N GLY A 134 0.26 16.61 -8.65
CA GLY A 134 0.84 16.78 -7.31
C GLY A 134 0.84 15.47 -6.51
N MET A 135 -0.21 14.67 -6.65
CA MET A 135 -0.29 13.34 -6.02
C MET A 135 0.76 12.38 -6.59
N GLN A 136 0.96 12.39 -7.91
CA GLN A 136 2.03 11.62 -8.55
C GLN A 136 3.40 12.04 -8.00
N ASP A 137 3.66 13.35 -7.88
CA ASP A 137 4.92 13.87 -7.34
C ASP A 137 5.14 13.44 -5.87
N VAL A 138 4.09 13.38 -5.05
CA VAL A 138 4.14 12.87 -3.67
C VAL A 138 4.60 11.42 -3.62
N ILE A 139 4.01 10.57 -4.46
CA ILE A 139 4.33 9.14 -4.50
C ILE A 139 5.74 8.93 -5.07
N TYR A 140 6.11 9.65 -6.12
CA TYR A 140 7.43 9.53 -6.73
C TYR A 140 8.56 9.99 -5.81
N ARG A 141 8.36 11.05 -5.01
CA ARG A 141 9.33 11.43 -3.97
C ARG A 141 9.48 10.36 -2.90
N SER A 142 8.42 9.61 -2.62
CA SER A 142 8.50 8.49 -1.67
C SER A 142 9.36 7.34 -2.21
N ALA A 143 9.50 7.20 -3.54
CA ALA A 143 10.38 6.21 -4.15
C ALA A 143 11.86 6.43 -3.81
N GLU A 144 12.31 7.69 -3.65
CA GLU A 144 13.69 8.01 -3.24
C GLU A 144 14.08 7.41 -1.89
N ILE A 145 13.09 7.15 -1.01
CA ILE A 145 13.30 6.54 0.29
C ILE A 145 13.68 5.06 0.13
N PHE A 146 13.08 4.37 -0.84
CA PHE A 146 13.25 2.94 -1.08
C PHE A 146 14.39 2.60 -2.04
N GLU A 147 15.10 3.59 -2.59
CA GLU A 147 16.18 3.38 -3.56
C GLU A 147 17.26 2.44 -3.02
N GLN A 148 17.65 2.58 -1.75
CA GLN A 148 18.66 1.71 -1.13
C GLN A 148 18.14 0.27 -0.95
N ASP A 149 16.87 0.12 -0.55
CA ASP A 149 16.24 -1.19 -0.41
C ASP A 149 16.13 -1.89 -1.77
N PHE A 150 15.73 -1.14 -2.80
CA PHE A 150 15.64 -1.64 -4.18
C PHE A 150 17.00 -2.13 -4.68
N ARG A 151 18.07 -1.36 -4.49
CA ARG A 151 19.44 -1.80 -4.83
C ARG A 151 19.87 -3.04 -4.06
N GLY A 152 19.49 -3.16 -2.80
CA GLY A 152 19.75 -4.36 -2.01
C GLY A 152 19.06 -5.61 -2.58
N ILE A 153 17.82 -5.46 -3.06
CA ILE A 153 17.07 -6.53 -3.74
C ILE A 153 17.74 -6.87 -5.08
N GLU A 154 18.13 -5.87 -5.87
CA GLU A 154 18.88 -6.08 -7.12
C GLU A 154 20.18 -6.85 -6.89
N ASP A 155 20.98 -6.44 -5.90
CA ASP A 155 22.23 -7.11 -5.54
C ASP A 155 21.99 -8.55 -5.06
N ALA A 156 20.92 -8.80 -4.30
CA ALA A 156 20.57 -10.15 -3.84
C ALA A 156 20.17 -11.08 -5.01
N VAL A 157 19.41 -10.56 -5.98
CA VAL A 157 19.06 -11.31 -7.20
C VAL A 157 20.30 -11.56 -8.05
N LYS A 158 21.15 -10.55 -8.23
CA LYS A 158 22.37 -10.61 -9.04
C LYS A 158 23.34 -11.70 -8.57
N HIS A 159 23.53 -11.85 -7.27
CA HIS A 159 24.48 -12.81 -6.68
C HIS A 159 23.83 -14.14 -6.27
N SER A 160 22.58 -14.38 -6.68
CA SER A 160 21.91 -15.64 -6.41
C SER A 160 22.47 -16.77 -7.26
N LYS A 161 22.46 -18.01 -6.73
CA LYS A 161 22.76 -19.22 -7.51
C LYS A 161 21.59 -19.74 -8.33
N TYR A 162 20.40 -19.22 -8.05
CA TYR A 162 19.16 -19.57 -8.71
C TYR A 162 18.37 -18.31 -9.01
N THR A 163 18.03 -18.12 -10.28
CA THR A 163 17.24 -16.99 -10.75
C THR A 163 16.15 -17.50 -11.67
N ARG A 164 14.97 -16.90 -11.58
CA ARG A 164 13.85 -17.09 -12.47
C ARG A 164 13.50 -15.75 -13.11
N SER A 165 13.21 -15.76 -14.40
CA SER A 165 12.72 -14.58 -15.11
C SER A 165 11.39 -14.86 -15.80
N ASP A 166 10.47 -13.91 -15.72
CA ASP A 166 9.23 -13.87 -16.49
C ASP A 166 9.04 -12.46 -17.06
N GLU A 167 8.37 -12.36 -18.21
CA GLU A 167 8.08 -11.07 -18.82
C GLU A 167 6.69 -11.01 -19.44
N THR A 168 6.03 -9.87 -19.26
CA THR A 168 4.71 -9.61 -19.84
C THR A 168 4.70 -8.30 -20.61
N SER A 169 3.84 -8.22 -21.62
CA SER A 169 3.73 -7.01 -22.44
C SER A 169 3.21 -5.85 -21.59
N TYR A 170 3.90 -4.72 -21.65
CA TYR A 170 3.57 -3.51 -20.91
C TYR A 170 3.45 -2.32 -21.88
N PRO A 171 2.23 -1.82 -22.16
CA PRO A 171 2.05 -0.63 -22.98
C PRO A 171 2.59 0.61 -22.26
N PHE A 172 3.55 1.30 -22.87
CA PHE A 172 4.13 2.51 -22.31
C PHE A 172 4.31 3.55 -23.41
N ASN A 173 3.79 4.77 -23.20
CA ASN A 173 3.87 5.87 -24.18
C ASN A 173 3.48 5.50 -25.62
N ARG A 174 2.43 4.69 -25.79
CA ARG A 174 1.95 4.15 -27.08
C ARG A 174 2.90 3.17 -27.77
N GLU A 175 3.97 2.76 -27.10
CA GLU A 175 4.88 1.72 -27.54
C GLU A 175 4.71 0.46 -26.69
N LYS A 176 5.15 -0.69 -27.23
CA LYS A 176 5.16 -1.96 -26.50
C LYS A 176 6.49 -2.11 -25.77
N TRP A 177 6.43 -2.04 -24.45
CA TRP A 177 7.54 -2.37 -23.56
C TRP A 177 7.25 -3.71 -22.88
N TRP A 178 8.16 -4.14 -22.00
CA TRP A 178 8.07 -5.39 -21.27
C TRP A 178 8.28 -5.12 -19.78
N ALA A 179 7.34 -5.59 -18.97
CA ALA A 179 7.50 -5.67 -17.53
C ALA A 179 8.15 -7.02 -17.23
N TRP A 180 9.37 -6.96 -16.73
CA TRP A 180 10.17 -8.11 -16.33
C TRP A 180 10.02 -8.32 -14.83
N ASN A 181 9.85 -9.57 -14.43
CA ASN A 181 9.97 -10.03 -13.06
C ASN A 181 11.18 -10.97 -12.95
N ILE A 182 12.18 -10.58 -12.20
CA ILE A 182 13.42 -11.35 -11.98
C ILE A 182 13.49 -11.70 -10.50
N SER A 183 13.52 -13.00 -10.21
CA SER A 183 13.30 -13.53 -8.86
C SER A 183 14.31 -14.60 -8.52
N ASN A 184 14.81 -14.64 -7.30
CA ASN A 184 15.60 -15.77 -6.80
C ASN A 184 14.77 -16.74 -5.93
N GLY A 185 13.45 -16.54 -5.85
CA GLY A 185 12.54 -17.29 -4.99
C GLY A 185 12.25 -16.65 -3.63
N ILE A 186 13.04 -15.65 -3.22
CA ILE A 186 12.84 -14.84 -2.00
C ILE A 186 12.63 -13.38 -2.41
N GLU A 187 13.64 -12.79 -3.05
CA GLU A 187 13.61 -11.45 -3.60
C GLU A 187 13.05 -11.43 -5.03
N ASN A 188 12.39 -10.31 -5.37
CA ASN A 188 11.79 -10.10 -6.68
C ASN A 188 12.05 -8.67 -7.15
N VAL A 189 12.70 -8.54 -8.30
CA VAL A 189 12.94 -7.27 -8.99
C VAL A 189 11.94 -7.16 -10.13
N VAL A 190 11.10 -6.11 -10.09
CA VAL A 190 10.20 -5.79 -11.19
C VAL A 190 10.73 -4.55 -11.92
N THR A 191 10.90 -4.67 -13.23
CA THR A 191 11.47 -3.60 -14.05
C THR A 191 10.78 -3.49 -15.40
N ILE A 192 10.63 -2.26 -15.91
CA ILE A 192 10.04 -2.00 -17.22
C ILE A 192 11.17 -1.65 -18.21
N ARG A 193 11.25 -2.37 -19.33
CA ARG A 193 12.30 -2.22 -20.36
C ARG A 193 11.72 -2.26 -21.78
N PRO A 194 12.32 -1.56 -22.75
CA PRO A 194 11.86 -1.58 -24.14
C PRO A 194 12.23 -2.87 -24.90
N SER A 195 12.96 -3.80 -24.27
CA SER A 195 13.41 -5.06 -24.87
C SER A 195 12.79 -6.27 -24.19
N ARG A 196 12.53 -7.32 -24.99
CA ARG A 196 12.20 -8.70 -24.55
C ARG A 196 13.41 -9.64 -24.61
N GLY A 197 14.58 -9.13 -25.00
CA GLY A 197 15.78 -9.93 -25.24
C GLY A 197 16.47 -10.37 -23.96
N ALA A 198 17.30 -11.42 -24.09
CA ALA A 198 18.18 -11.91 -23.04
C ALA A 198 19.09 -10.82 -22.45
N ASN A 199 19.42 -9.81 -23.27
CA ASN A 199 20.18 -8.62 -22.88
C ASN A 199 19.62 -7.88 -21.64
N VAL A 200 18.31 -8.00 -21.37
CA VAL A 200 17.72 -7.44 -20.15
C VAL A 200 18.16 -8.26 -18.94
N ILE A 201 18.01 -9.59 -18.99
CA ILE A 201 18.41 -10.49 -17.89
C ILE A 201 19.91 -10.37 -17.64
N GLU A 202 20.73 -10.39 -18.69
CA GLU A 202 22.19 -10.24 -18.63
C GLU A 202 22.61 -8.95 -17.91
N SER A 203 21.85 -7.86 -18.07
CA SER A 203 22.13 -6.60 -17.35
C SER A 203 21.97 -6.70 -15.83
N TYR A 204 21.20 -7.68 -15.32
CA TYR A 204 20.95 -7.89 -13.89
C TYR A 204 21.87 -8.93 -13.28
N ILE A 205 22.01 -10.11 -13.90
CA ILE A 205 22.77 -11.24 -13.33
C ILE A 205 24.20 -11.37 -13.88
N GLY A 206 24.53 -10.59 -14.91
CA GLY A 206 25.83 -10.63 -15.60
C GLY A 206 25.85 -11.65 -16.75
N GLU A 207 26.70 -11.38 -17.75
CA GLU A 207 26.91 -12.28 -18.90
C GLU A 207 27.60 -13.59 -18.47
N ASP A 208 28.45 -13.54 -17.44
CA ASP A 208 29.19 -14.67 -16.88
C ASP A 208 28.45 -15.37 -15.72
N TYR A 209 27.12 -15.28 -15.68
CA TYR A 209 26.31 -15.90 -14.62
C TYR A 209 26.51 -17.43 -14.59
N ASP A 210 27.06 -17.94 -13.49
CA ASP A 210 27.41 -19.36 -13.30
C ASP A 210 26.34 -20.18 -12.56
N GLY A 211 25.21 -19.54 -12.24
CA GLY A 211 24.07 -20.15 -11.56
C GLY A 211 23.06 -20.80 -12.51
N VAL A 212 21.92 -21.21 -11.95
CA VAL A 212 20.78 -21.74 -12.72
C VAL A 212 19.81 -20.62 -13.04
N LEU A 213 19.48 -20.45 -14.32
CA LEU A 213 18.44 -19.55 -14.80
C LEU A 213 17.22 -20.37 -15.26
N GLN A 214 16.09 -20.20 -14.58
CA GLN A 214 14.80 -20.69 -15.02
C GLN A 214 14.08 -19.59 -15.79
N CYS A 215 13.91 -19.78 -17.10
CA CYS A 215 13.08 -18.90 -17.91
C CYS A 215 12.13 -19.75 -18.76
N ASP A 216 10.93 -19.25 -18.96
CA ASP A 216 9.99 -19.84 -19.91
C ASP A 216 10.50 -19.47 -21.31
N PHE A 217 11.38 -20.29 -21.86
CA PHE A 217 11.83 -20.18 -23.25
C PHE A 217 10.60 -20.27 -24.17
N PHE A 218 10.01 -19.13 -24.52
CA PHE A 218 8.93 -19.05 -25.49
C PHE A 218 9.44 -19.44 -26.89
N LYS A 219 9.37 -20.74 -27.18
CA LYS A 219 9.63 -21.39 -28.46
C LYS A 219 8.40 -21.37 -29.38
N SER A 220 7.98 -20.21 -29.91
CA SER A 220 6.96 -20.20 -30.98
C SER A 220 7.46 -19.72 -32.36
N TYR A 221 8.78 -19.60 -32.56
CA TYR A 221 9.39 -19.33 -33.88
C TYR A 221 10.61 -20.21 -34.15
N GLN A 222 10.60 -21.45 -33.67
CA GLN A 222 11.32 -22.50 -34.39
C GLN A 222 10.43 -22.94 -35.55
N GLY A 223 10.47 -22.14 -36.61
CA GLY A 223 9.93 -22.39 -37.94
C GLY A 223 10.90 -21.85 -38.96
#